data_AF-A0A9P6DUL8-F1
#
_entry.id   AF-A0A9P6DUL8-F1
#
_cell.length_a   1.000
_cell.length_b   1.000
_cell.length_c   1.000
_cell.angle_alpha   90.00
_cell.angle_beta   90.00
_cell.angle_gamma   90.00
#
_symmetry.space_group_name_H-M   'P 1'
#
loop_
_entity.id
_entity.type
_entity.pdbx_description
1 polymer ?
#
loop_
_entity_poly.entity_id
_entity_poly.type
_entity_poly.pdbx_seq_one_letter_code
_entity_poly.pdbx_strand_id
1 'polypeptide(L)'
;EDELYLLPPAVPGFSLSLKKWGIMLVKELDFVHYSKEAWDHLVIDEDTKMLIRSLVEIRGNKDKTAQLASDWIQGKSEGLVFLLHGDPGLGKTLTAETVAETLKRPLYMVGASELGINPHEVEEGLRRVLDRASSWNAVLLIDEADVLLEKRSSNDLARNALVAAALRLLEYHTGVLFLTTNRVQSFDPASLSRISVAIKYTALDRKRRLHIWRQFLLAARALPNTEEVRAAVTQEHYLSDEDVLALAEYDLNGRVIKNVVRTAQALALSAEKPLGMDHLNMVITVTEKFLKEISEHSLKEGTGR
;
A
#
# COMPACT_ATOMS: atom_id res chain seq x y z
N GLU A 1 -8.77 39.51 -11.91
CA GLU A 1 -9.49 38.43 -12.62
C GLU A 1 -9.27 38.48 -14.13
N ASP A 2 -9.14 39.67 -14.74
CA ASP A 2 -8.96 39.81 -16.20
C ASP A 2 -7.69 39.15 -16.79
N GLU A 3 -6.64 38.95 -16.00
CA GLU A 3 -5.40 38.30 -16.44
C GLU A 3 -5.51 36.76 -16.53
N LEU A 4 -6.53 36.15 -15.92
CA LEU A 4 -6.74 34.68 -15.98
C LEU A 4 -7.04 34.20 -17.40
N TYR A 5 -7.64 35.04 -18.25
CA TYR A 5 -7.92 34.73 -19.65
C TYR A 5 -6.66 34.60 -20.52
N LEU A 6 -5.50 35.09 -20.04
CA LEU A 6 -4.22 35.01 -20.75
C LEU A 6 -3.45 33.71 -20.41
N LEU A 7 -3.90 32.95 -19.42
CA LEU A 7 -3.25 31.71 -19.02
C LEU A 7 -3.72 30.53 -19.89
N PRO A 8 -2.82 29.58 -20.22
CA PRO A 8 -3.21 28.38 -20.94
C PRO A 8 -4.30 27.60 -20.16
N PRO A 9 -5.39 27.16 -20.82
CA PRO A 9 -6.46 26.41 -20.16
C PRO A 9 -6.04 24.98 -19.79
N ALA A 10 -4.83 24.57 -20.20
CA ALA A 10 -4.29 23.25 -19.97
C ALA A 10 -2.77 23.30 -19.71
N VAL A 11 -2.30 22.38 -18.88
CA VAL A 11 -0.89 22.26 -18.47
C VAL A 11 -0.40 20.83 -18.67
N PRO A 12 0.89 20.62 -19.00
CA PRO A 12 1.46 19.29 -18.99
C PRO A 12 1.49 18.74 -17.56
N GLY A 13 1.08 17.50 -17.38
CA GLY A 13 1.08 16.82 -16.09
C GLY A 13 1.35 15.33 -16.22
N PHE A 14 1.79 14.72 -15.13
CA PHE A 14 1.97 13.27 -15.05
C PHE A 14 0.85 12.65 -14.23
N SER A 15 0.12 11.70 -14.82
CA SER A 15 -0.88 10.92 -14.08
C SER A 15 -0.17 9.80 -13.33
N LEU A 16 -0.22 9.83 -11.99
CA LEU A 16 0.36 8.76 -11.15
C LEU A 16 -0.37 7.42 -11.32
N SER A 17 -1.68 7.45 -11.59
CA SER A 17 -2.50 6.25 -11.82
C SER A 17 -2.24 5.63 -13.18
N LEU A 18 -2.21 6.44 -14.26
CA LEU A 18 -1.96 5.97 -15.62
C LEU A 18 -0.46 5.83 -15.96
N LYS A 19 0.40 6.40 -15.12
CA LYS A 19 1.87 6.44 -15.26
C LYS A 19 2.33 7.04 -16.58
N LYS A 20 1.62 8.07 -17.05
CA LYS A 20 1.84 8.71 -18.34
C LYS A 20 1.81 10.24 -18.22
N TRP A 21 2.62 10.88 -19.05
CA TRP A 21 2.52 12.32 -19.31
C TRP A 21 1.32 12.61 -20.21
N GLY A 22 0.64 13.71 -19.95
CA GLY A 22 -0.48 14.18 -20.74
C GLY A 22 -0.75 15.66 -20.52
N ILE A 23 -1.74 16.18 -21.23
CA ILE A 23 -2.23 17.55 -21.07
C ILE A 23 -3.46 17.50 -20.17
N MET A 24 -3.44 18.26 -19.07
CA MET A 24 -4.52 18.32 -18.09
C MET A 24 -5.23 19.66 -18.18
N LEU A 25 -6.55 19.66 -18.19
CA LEU A 25 -7.35 20.88 -18.16
C LEU A 25 -7.29 21.49 -16.77
N VAL A 26 -6.91 22.76 -16.67
CA VAL A 26 -6.73 23.46 -15.37
C VAL A 26 -8.03 23.44 -14.55
N LYS A 27 -9.19 23.54 -15.21
CA LYS A 27 -10.51 23.49 -14.57
C LYS A 27 -10.87 22.15 -13.92
N GLU A 28 -10.20 21.06 -14.31
CA GLU A 28 -10.43 19.71 -13.77
C GLU A 28 -9.37 19.35 -12.71
N LEU A 29 -8.46 20.27 -12.39
CA LEU A 29 -7.46 20.10 -11.33
C LEU A 29 -7.97 20.67 -10.02
N ASP A 30 -7.73 19.92 -8.95
CA ASP A 30 -8.00 20.36 -7.58
C ASP A 30 -6.77 20.09 -6.70
N PHE A 31 -6.71 20.75 -5.55
CA PHE A 31 -5.69 20.47 -4.56
C PHE A 31 -5.85 19.06 -4.00
N VAL A 32 -4.72 18.40 -3.75
CA VAL A 32 -4.72 17.08 -3.12
C VAL A 32 -5.18 17.23 -1.66
N HIS A 33 -6.27 16.56 -1.31
CA HIS A 33 -6.79 16.50 0.04
C HIS A 33 -6.18 15.31 0.79
N TYR A 34 -5.22 15.61 1.66
CA TYR A 34 -4.57 14.59 2.49
C TYR A 34 -5.40 14.24 3.74
N SER A 35 -5.52 12.96 4.06
CA SER A 35 -6.24 12.45 5.23
C SER A 35 -5.40 12.56 6.50
N LYS A 36 -5.98 13.18 7.54
CA LYS A 36 -5.36 13.25 8.88
C LYS A 36 -5.53 11.95 9.68
N GLU A 37 -6.48 11.11 9.30
CA GLU A 37 -6.90 9.89 10.02
C GLU A 37 -6.23 8.63 9.43
N ALA A 38 -5.27 8.79 8.52
CA ALA A 38 -4.63 7.68 7.82
C ALA A 38 -3.92 6.67 8.76
N TRP A 39 -3.46 7.11 9.93
CA TRP A 39 -2.88 6.24 10.96
C TRP A 39 -3.92 5.39 11.70
N ASP A 40 -5.15 5.87 11.80
CA ASP A 40 -6.23 5.18 12.52
C ASP A 40 -6.70 3.95 11.72
N HIS A 41 -6.57 4.01 10.40
CA HIS A 41 -6.86 2.92 9.46
C HIS A 41 -5.77 1.86 9.38
N LEU A 42 -4.55 2.17 9.84
CA LEU A 42 -3.43 1.24 9.78
C LEU A 42 -3.39 0.33 11.02
N VAL A 43 -3.64 -0.96 10.82
CA VAL A 43 -3.69 -1.95 11.90
C VAL A 43 -2.37 -2.71 12.01
N ILE A 44 -1.41 -2.11 12.71
CA ILE A 44 -0.13 -2.71 13.10
C ILE A 44 0.15 -2.38 14.57
N ASP A 45 1.18 -2.99 15.17
CA ASP A 45 1.56 -2.69 16.55
C ASP A 45 2.02 -1.24 16.72
N GLU A 46 1.73 -0.67 17.90
CA GLU A 46 1.99 0.73 18.19
C GLU A 46 3.49 1.06 18.20
N ASP A 47 4.35 0.13 18.61
CA ASP A 47 5.80 0.31 18.57
C ASP A 47 6.29 0.48 17.13
N THR A 48 5.78 -0.33 16.19
CA THR A 48 6.09 -0.19 14.76
C THR A 48 5.51 1.11 14.18
N LYS A 49 4.29 1.52 14.56
CA LYS A 49 3.74 2.83 14.14
C LYS A 49 4.64 3.97 14.61
N MET A 50 5.05 3.94 15.88
CA MET A 50 5.91 4.94 16.47
C MET A 50 7.27 4.99 15.77
N LEU A 51 7.86 3.83 15.45
CA LEU A 51 9.10 3.72 14.71
C LEU A 51 9.00 4.36 13.32
N ILE A 52 8.02 3.94 12.51
CA ILE A 52 7.82 4.49 11.16
C ILE A 52 7.61 5.99 11.24
N ARG A 53 6.68 6.43 12.09
CA ARG A 53 6.31 7.84 12.23
C ARG A 53 7.52 8.70 12.62
N SER A 54 8.30 8.27 13.61
CA SER A 54 9.48 9.02 14.07
C SER A 54 10.53 9.19 12.97
N LEU A 55 10.83 8.12 12.22
CA LEU A 55 11.82 8.16 11.15
C LEU A 55 11.37 9.05 9.99
N VAL A 56 10.10 8.94 9.62
CA VAL A 56 9.48 9.68 8.52
C VAL A 56 9.35 11.17 8.87
N GLU A 57 8.93 11.52 10.09
CA GLU A 57 8.78 12.92 10.53
C GLU A 57 10.13 13.65 10.59
N ILE A 58 11.19 12.98 11.05
CA ILE A 58 12.53 13.57 11.06
C ILE A 58 12.97 13.85 9.61
N ARG A 59 12.80 12.89 8.69
CA ARG A 59 13.16 13.07 7.28
C ARG A 59 12.25 14.06 6.55
N GLY A 60 11.03 14.26 7.04
CA GLY A 60 10.11 15.29 6.57
C GLY A 60 10.57 16.71 6.89
N ASN A 61 11.41 16.89 7.91
CA ASN A 61 11.85 18.18 8.44
C ASN A 61 13.37 18.36 8.24
N LYS A 62 13.76 19.27 7.34
CA LYS A 62 15.16 19.53 6.99
C LYS A 62 16.00 19.97 8.20
N ASP A 63 15.43 20.75 9.11
CA ASP A 63 16.13 21.26 10.29
C ASP A 63 16.39 20.15 11.31
N LYS A 64 15.43 19.24 11.49
CA LYS A 64 15.60 18.05 12.36
C LYS A 64 16.54 17.02 11.74
N THR A 65 16.49 16.85 10.42
CA THR A 65 17.40 15.95 9.70
C THR A 65 18.86 16.36 9.91
N ALA A 66 19.16 17.66 9.88
CA ALA A 66 20.51 18.19 10.13
C ALA A 66 21.04 17.96 11.56
N GLN A 67 20.15 17.65 12.51
CA GLN A 67 20.50 17.37 13.92
C GLN A 67 20.79 15.89 14.18
N LEU A 68 20.45 14.99 13.24
CA LEU A 68 20.87 13.59 13.33
C LEU A 68 22.39 13.53 13.21
N ALA A 69 23.03 12.73 14.04
CA ALA A 69 24.47 12.50 13.98
C ALA A 69 24.83 11.98 12.58
N SER A 70 25.34 12.86 11.72
CA SER A 70 25.82 12.49 10.40
C SER A 70 27.15 11.76 10.60
N ASP A 71 27.14 10.43 10.54
CA ASP A 71 28.36 9.62 10.56
C ASP A 71 29.28 10.04 9.39
N TRP A 72 30.28 10.85 9.73
CA TRP A 72 31.63 11.09 9.18
C TRP A 72 31.95 10.95 7.67
N ILE A 73 30.99 10.70 6.78
CA ILE A 73 31.21 10.55 5.34
C ILE A 73 30.08 11.27 4.60
N GLN A 74 30.38 12.48 4.11
CA GLN A 74 29.53 13.17 3.15
C GLN A 74 29.32 12.29 1.90
N GLY A 75 28.06 11.94 1.60
CA GLY A 75 27.69 11.29 0.34
C GLY A 75 27.23 9.83 0.41
N LYS A 76 27.08 9.21 1.59
CA LYS A 76 26.38 7.92 1.74
C LYS A 76 24.91 8.10 2.12
N SER A 77 24.06 7.29 1.49
CA SER A 77 22.59 7.31 1.47
C SER A 77 21.91 7.91 2.71
N GLU A 78 21.38 9.12 2.57
CA GLU A 78 20.47 9.69 3.58
C GLU A 78 19.01 9.23 3.37
N GLY A 79 18.74 8.41 2.35
CA GLY A 79 17.41 7.87 2.06
C GLY A 79 16.93 6.89 3.13
N LEU A 80 15.62 6.87 3.32
CA LEU A 80 14.96 5.97 4.26
C LEU A 80 14.29 4.84 3.46
N VAL A 81 14.87 3.64 3.56
CA VAL A 81 14.40 2.47 2.81
C VAL A 81 13.74 1.48 3.78
N PHE A 82 12.43 1.30 3.63
CA PHE A 82 11.64 0.34 4.37
C PHE A 82 11.43 -0.92 3.55
N LEU A 83 11.64 -2.09 4.14
CA LEU A 83 11.19 -3.37 3.59
C LEU A 83 9.97 -3.85 4.38
N LEU A 84 8.81 -3.90 3.75
CA LEU A 84 7.58 -4.43 4.32
C LEU A 84 7.34 -5.83 3.77
N HIS A 85 7.31 -6.85 4.62
CA HIS A 85 7.17 -8.23 4.17
C HIS A 85 6.16 -9.03 5.00
N GLY A 86 5.55 -10.04 4.39
CA GLY A 86 4.54 -10.89 5.03
C GLY A 86 3.48 -11.32 4.02
N ASP A 87 2.42 -11.95 4.48
CA ASP A 87 1.36 -12.45 3.60
C ASP A 87 0.57 -11.31 2.91
N PRO A 88 -0.06 -11.59 1.75
CA PRO A 88 -0.86 -10.60 1.05
C PRO A 88 -2.07 -10.15 1.89
N GLY A 89 -2.43 -8.87 1.76
CA GLY A 89 -3.64 -8.32 2.40
C GLY A 89 -3.49 -7.90 3.87
N LEU A 90 -2.26 -7.79 4.39
CA LEU A 90 -1.98 -7.38 5.77
C LEU A 90 -1.69 -5.88 5.97
N GLY A 91 -1.90 -5.03 4.96
CA GLY A 91 -1.72 -3.57 5.10
C GLY A 91 -0.32 -3.04 4.76
N LYS A 92 0.51 -3.82 4.06
CA LYS A 92 1.82 -3.37 3.56
C LYS A 92 1.72 -2.10 2.71
N THR A 93 0.95 -2.14 1.62
CA THR A 93 0.70 -0.98 0.74
C THR A 93 0.07 0.19 1.51
N LEU A 94 -0.90 -0.11 2.38
CA LEU A 94 -1.58 0.89 3.21
C LEU A 94 -0.59 1.66 4.10
N THR A 95 0.50 1.03 4.52
CA THR A 95 1.52 1.70 5.34
C THR A 95 2.24 2.80 4.56
N ALA A 96 2.58 2.54 3.29
CA ALA A 96 3.18 3.55 2.42
C ALA A 96 2.17 4.68 2.11
N GLU A 97 0.90 4.35 1.90
CA GLU A 97 -0.20 5.32 1.77
C GLU A 97 -0.30 6.22 3.01
N THR A 98 -0.40 5.65 4.21
CA THR A 98 -0.45 6.39 5.48
C THR A 98 0.75 7.33 5.65
N VAL A 99 1.94 6.88 5.26
CA VAL A 99 3.16 7.71 5.33
C VAL A 99 3.11 8.86 4.32
N ALA A 100 2.66 8.62 3.09
CA ALA A 100 2.50 9.65 2.07
C ALA A 100 1.48 10.73 2.51
N GLU A 101 0.34 10.30 3.06
CA GLU A 101 -0.68 11.16 3.65
C GLU A 101 -0.11 12.04 4.78
N THR A 102 0.63 11.43 5.69
CA THR A 102 1.25 12.11 6.84
C THR A 102 2.26 13.17 6.41
N LEU A 103 3.09 12.82 5.42
CA LEU A 103 4.09 13.74 4.88
C LEU A 103 3.50 14.78 3.91
N LYS A 104 2.23 14.64 3.52
CA LYS A 104 1.57 15.42 2.46
C LYS A 104 2.39 15.40 1.16
N ARG A 105 2.82 14.21 0.77
CA ARG A 105 3.62 13.96 -0.44
C ARG A 105 2.87 13.01 -1.37
N PRO A 106 3.08 13.11 -2.69
CA PRO A 106 2.52 12.13 -3.61
C PRO A 106 3.04 10.72 -3.28
N LEU A 107 2.17 9.72 -3.36
CA LEU A 107 2.57 8.32 -3.38
C LEU A 107 2.80 7.88 -4.82
N TYR A 108 4.03 7.54 -5.17
CA TYR A 108 4.36 6.97 -6.47
C TYR A 108 4.52 5.45 -6.34
N MET A 109 3.52 4.69 -6.79
CA MET A 109 3.53 3.23 -6.74
C MET A 109 3.99 2.62 -8.07
N VAL A 110 4.93 1.70 -8.02
CA VAL A 110 5.48 0.99 -9.19
C VAL A 110 5.57 -0.50 -8.87
N GLY A 111 4.94 -1.36 -9.67
CA GLY A 111 5.19 -2.80 -9.59
C GLY A 111 6.56 -3.14 -10.16
N ALA A 112 7.29 -4.06 -9.54
CA ALA A 112 8.60 -4.50 -10.04
C ALA A 112 8.57 -4.98 -11.50
N SER A 113 7.47 -5.61 -11.91
CA SER A 113 7.24 -6.07 -13.28
C SER A 113 7.12 -4.93 -14.31
N GLU A 114 6.81 -3.72 -13.88
CA GLU A 114 6.72 -2.53 -14.76
C GLU A 114 8.09 -1.97 -15.15
N LEU A 115 9.15 -2.40 -14.47
CA LEU A 115 10.51 -1.92 -14.73
C LEU A 115 11.14 -2.59 -15.97
N GLY A 116 10.54 -3.67 -16.47
CA GLY A 116 11.05 -4.44 -17.60
C GLY A 116 11.42 -5.87 -17.21
N ILE A 117 11.82 -6.66 -18.20
CA ILE A 117 12.09 -8.10 -18.03
C ILE A 117 13.57 -8.46 -18.17
N ASN A 118 14.39 -7.53 -18.63
CA ASN A 118 15.82 -7.74 -18.84
C ASN A 118 16.64 -6.67 -18.08
N PRO A 119 17.92 -6.94 -17.76
CA PRO A 119 18.68 -6.11 -16.83
C PRO A 119 18.80 -4.63 -17.25
N HIS A 120 18.92 -4.37 -18.55
CA HIS A 120 19.05 -3.00 -19.07
C HIS A 120 17.76 -2.20 -18.92
N GLU A 121 16.60 -2.76 -19.32
CA GLU A 121 15.31 -2.11 -19.13
C GLU A 121 15.04 -1.80 -17.67
N VAL A 122 15.34 -2.76 -16.78
CA VAL A 122 15.14 -2.61 -15.34
C VAL A 122 16.04 -1.51 -14.76
N GLU A 123 17.30 -1.43 -15.17
CA GLU A 123 18.19 -0.34 -14.73
C GLU A 123 17.67 1.02 -15.18
N GLU A 124 17.28 1.18 -16.45
CA GLU A 124 16.75 2.43 -16.97
C GLU A 124 15.38 2.79 -16.37
N GLY A 125 14.51 1.79 -16.20
CA GLY A 125 13.21 1.91 -15.54
C GLY A 125 13.36 2.38 -14.11
N LEU A 126 14.18 1.70 -13.32
CA LEU A 126 14.41 2.00 -11.91
C LEU A 126 15.05 3.39 -11.74
N ARG A 127 16.04 3.73 -12.57
CA ARG A 127 16.64 5.08 -12.56
C ARG A 127 15.59 6.16 -12.83
N ARG A 128 14.79 6.01 -13.88
CA ARG A 128 13.71 6.97 -14.20
C ARG A 128 12.69 7.11 -13.07
N VAL A 129 12.34 6.00 -12.42
CA VAL A 129 11.38 5.99 -11.30
C VAL A 129 11.96 6.71 -10.08
N LEU A 130 13.21 6.43 -9.73
CA LEU A 130 13.91 7.07 -8.61
C LEU A 130 14.10 8.57 -8.86
N ASP A 131 14.48 8.97 -10.08
CA ASP A 131 14.67 10.37 -10.45
C ASP A 131 13.36 11.16 -10.34
N ARG A 132 12.24 10.59 -10.81
CA ARG A 132 10.91 11.20 -10.65
C ARG A 132 10.51 11.30 -9.17
N ALA A 133 10.68 10.23 -8.41
CA ALA A 133 10.35 10.23 -6.98
C ALA A 133 11.15 11.30 -6.23
N SER A 134 12.44 11.45 -6.53
CA SER A 134 13.30 12.50 -5.98
C SER A 134 12.83 13.89 -6.40
N SER A 135 12.58 14.10 -7.70
CA SER A 135 12.15 15.40 -8.26
C SER A 135 10.82 15.88 -7.69
N TRP A 136 9.88 14.97 -7.44
CA TRP A 136 8.58 15.29 -6.87
C TRP A 136 8.56 15.24 -5.34
N ASN A 137 9.70 14.89 -4.71
CA ASN A 137 9.76 14.59 -3.29
C ASN A 137 8.64 13.60 -2.87
N ALA A 138 8.39 12.60 -3.71
CA ALA A 138 7.33 11.62 -3.51
C ALA A 138 7.77 10.50 -2.56
N VAL A 139 6.80 9.89 -1.88
CA VAL A 139 7.01 8.57 -1.26
C VAL A 139 6.97 7.54 -2.38
N LEU A 140 8.06 6.80 -2.58
CA LEU A 140 8.13 5.75 -3.59
C LEU A 140 7.75 4.41 -2.97
N LEU A 141 6.87 3.66 -3.63
CA LEU A 141 6.56 2.28 -3.30
C LEU A 141 6.91 1.39 -4.50
N ILE A 142 7.81 0.43 -4.30
CA ILE A 142 8.07 -0.66 -5.25
C ILE A 142 7.41 -1.93 -4.73
N ASP A 143 6.36 -2.37 -5.41
CA ASP A 143 5.63 -3.59 -5.07
C ASP A 143 6.22 -4.83 -5.73
N GLU A 144 6.14 -5.96 -5.04
CA GLU A 144 6.71 -7.26 -5.46
C GLU A 144 8.23 -7.18 -5.72
N ALA A 145 8.94 -6.49 -4.83
CA ALA A 145 10.37 -6.23 -4.96
C ALA A 145 11.25 -7.50 -4.95
N ASP A 146 10.71 -8.67 -4.59
CA ASP A 146 11.40 -9.96 -4.71
C ASP A 146 11.85 -10.25 -6.14
N VAL A 147 11.14 -9.77 -7.16
CA VAL A 147 11.56 -9.95 -8.57
C VAL A 147 12.89 -9.23 -8.84
N LEU A 148 13.12 -8.08 -8.20
CA LEU A 148 14.31 -7.26 -8.40
C LEU A 148 15.48 -7.67 -7.50
N LEU A 149 15.17 -8.15 -6.31
CA LEU A 149 16.14 -8.40 -5.24
C LEU A 149 16.26 -9.89 -4.91
N GLU A 150 15.90 -10.77 -5.83
CA GLU A 150 16.04 -12.22 -5.66
C GLU A 150 17.51 -12.64 -5.50
N LYS A 151 17.75 -13.70 -4.74
CA LYS A 151 19.10 -14.28 -4.53
C LYS A 151 19.81 -14.51 -5.85
N ARG A 152 21.08 -14.10 -5.87
CA ARG A 152 22.00 -14.41 -6.96
C ARG A 152 22.20 -15.92 -7.12
N SER A 153 22.39 -16.33 -8.36
CA SER A 153 22.68 -17.72 -8.75
C SER A 153 23.97 -17.77 -9.57
N SER A 154 24.79 -18.81 -9.37
CA SER A 154 26.03 -19.00 -10.15
C SER A 154 25.77 -19.15 -11.64
N ASN A 155 24.56 -19.60 -12.01
CA ASN A 155 24.21 -19.94 -13.39
C ASN A 155 23.36 -18.85 -14.07
N ASP A 156 23.10 -17.73 -13.40
CA ASP A 156 22.26 -16.64 -13.93
C ASP A 156 22.97 -15.28 -13.84
N LEU A 157 23.83 -15.03 -14.83
CA LEU A 157 24.58 -13.77 -14.93
C LEU A 157 23.65 -12.56 -15.10
N ALA A 158 22.54 -12.72 -15.84
CA ALA A 158 21.60 -11.64 -16.10
C ALA A 158 20.91 -11.21 -14.80
N ARG A 159 20.44 -12.16 -13.99
CA ARG A 159 19.88 -11.88 -12.67
C ARG A 159 20.90 -11.21 -11.76
N ASN A 160 22.13 -11.70 -11.73
CA ASN A 160 23.17 -11.14 -10.87
C ASN A 160 23.48 -9.68 -11.23
N ALA A 161 23.51 -9.36 -12.53
CA ALA A 161 23.66 -7.99 -13.02
C ALA A 161 22.47 -7.11 -12.61
N LEU A 162 21.25 -7.62 -12.72
CA LEU A 162 20.03 -6.91 -12.32
C LEU A 162 20.04 -6.57 -10.82
N VAL A 163 20.32 -7.57 -9.96
CA VAL A 163 20.39 -7.38 -8.51
C VAL A 163 21.48 -6.36 -8.16
N ALA A 164 22.66 -6.46 -8.78
CA ALA A 164 23.74 -5.51 -8.56
C ALA A 164 23.36 -4.07 -8.98
N ALA A 165 22.69 -3.91 -10.13
CA ALA A 165 22.21 -2.62 -10.62
C ALA A 165 21.15 -2.03 -9.68
N ALA A 166 20.18 -2.84 -9.24
CA ALA A 166 19.15 -2.42 -8.30
C ALA A 166 19.75 -1.95 -6.96
N LEU A 167 20.65 -2.74 -6.36
CA LEU A 167 21.31 -2.38 -5.09
C LEU A 167 22.11 -1.07 -5.19
N ARG A 168 22.80 -0.86 -6.31
CA ARG A 168 23.53 0.39 -6.57
C ARG A 168 22.56 1.57 -6.66
N LEU A 169 21.45 1.44 -7.38
CA LEU A 169 20.47 2.52 -7.53
C LEU A 169 19.74 2.85 -6.22
N LEU A 170 19.45 1.84 -5.39
CA LEU A 170 18.89 2.02 -4.05
C LEU A 170 19.82 2.82 -3.12
N GLU A 171 21.13 2.64 -3.24
CA GLU A 171 22.14 3.37 -2.45
C GLU A 171 22.15 4.89 -2.73
N TYR A 172 21.74 5.32 -3.93
CA TYR A 172 21.68 6.75 -4.26
C TYR A 172 20.33 7.40 -3.98
N HIS A 173 19.32 6.64 -3.55
CA HIS A 173 18.03 7.21 -3.22
C HIS A 173 18.11 8.06 -1.95
N THR A 174 17.60 9.29 -2.01
CA THR A 174 17.62 10.25 -0.89
C THR A 174 16.23 10.48 -0.27
N GLY A 175 15.17 9.89 -0.82
CA GLY A 175 13.80 10.05 -0.37
C GLY A 175 13.33 8.96 0.61
N VAL A 176 12.00 8.81 0.70
CA VAL A 176 11.35 7.72 1.45
C VAL A 176 10.92 6.65 0.44
N LEU A 177 11.48 5.46 0.58
CA LEU A 177 11.21 4.31 -0.27
C LEU A 177 10.65 3.16 0.55
N PHE A 178 9.53 2.60 0.09
CA PHE A 178 8.98 1.35 0.56
C PHE A 178 9.19 0.27 -0.49
N LEU A 179 9.68 -0.88 -0.06
CA LEU A 179 9.74 -2.12 -0.83
C LEU A 179 8.74 -3.09 -0.19
N THR A 180 7.82 -3.65 -0.97
CA THR A 180 6.90 -4.68 -0.48
C THR A 180 7.21 -6.04 -1.11
N THR A 181 7.11 -7.10 -0.31
CA THR A 181 7.28 -8.47 -0.81
C THR A 181 6.45 -9.48 -0.01
N ASN A 182 6.07 -10.57 -0.66
CA ASN A 182 5.51 -11.74 0.01
C ASN A 182 6.57 -12.85 0.23
N ARG A 183 7.77 -12.72 -0.36
CA ARG A 183 8.79 -13.76 -0.44
C ARG A 183 10.15 -13.31 0.10
N VAL A 184 10.17 -12.77 1.32
CA VAL A 184 11.43 -12.26 1.92
C VAL A 184 12.57 -13.30 1.98
N GLN A 185 12.24 -14.60 2.03
CA GLN A 185 13.24 -15.67 2.08
C GLN A 185 14.04 -15.82 0.77
N SER A 186 13.50 -15.36 -0.36
CA SER A 186 14.18 -15.36 -1.65
C SER A 186 15.05 -14.12 -1.86
N PHE A 187 15.10 -13.18 -0.92
CA PHE A 187 15.91 -11.97 -1.06
C PHE A 187 17.41 -12.26 -1.00
N ASP A 188 18.17 -11.54 -1.84
CA ASP A 188 19.61 -11.50 -1.82
C ASP A 188 20.13 -10.90 -0.50
N PRO A 189 20.99 -11.59 0.27
CA PRO A 189 21.46 -11.08 1.55
C PRO A 189 22.13 -9.70 1.49
N ALA A 190 22.72 -9.32 0.34
CA ALA A 190 23.34 -8.00 0.20
C ALA A 190 22.32 -6.85 0.24
N SER A 191 21.04 -7.11 -0.06
CA SER A 191 19.99 -6.10 0.01
C SER A 191 19.73 -5.59 1.43
N LEU A 192 20.00 -6.41 2.44
CA LEU A 192 19.80 -6.02 3.84
C LEU A 192 20.66 -4.81 4.24
N SER A 193 21.85 -4.68 3.65
CA SER A 193 22.74 -3.53 3.91
C SER A 193 22.23 -2.19 3.34
N ARG A 194 21.16 -2.21 2.52
CA ARG A 194 20.53 -1.03 1.91
C ARG A 194 19.14 -0.76 2.51
N ILE A 195 18.69 -1.60 3.44
CA ILE A 195 17.39 -1.48 4.10
C ILE A 195 17.62 -0.81 5.46
N SER A 196 16.97 0.32 5.70
CA SER A 196 17.03 1.03 6.98
C SER A 196 16.21 0.30 8.04
N VAL A 197 15.00 -0.15 7.66
CA VAL A 197 14.08 -0.86 8.55
C VAL A 197 13.36 -1.97 7.79
N ALA A 198 13.36 -3.17 8.34
CA ALA A 198 12.54 -4.29 7.84
C ALA A 198 11.39 -4.57 8.82
N ILE A 199 10.16 -4.58 8.30
CA ILE A 199 8.93 -4.74 9.07
C ILE A 199 8.22 -6.00 8.61
N LYS A 200 8.03 -6.95 9.55
CA LYS A 200 7.30 -8.19 9.31
C LYS A 200 5.84 -8.02 9.69
N TYR A 201 4.97 -8.24 8.71
CA TYR A 201 3.52 -8.34 8.91
C TYR A 201 3.17 -9.78 9.23
N THR A 202 2.59 -9.98 10.41
CA THR A 202 2.06 -11.28 10.85
C THR A 202 0.57 -11.39 10.57
N ALA A 203 0.06 -12.62 10.62
CA ALA A 203 -1.38 -12.85 10.60
C ALA A 203 -2.10 -11.97 11.64
N LEU A 204 -3.31 -11.54 11.28
CA LEU A 204 -4.12 -10.66 12.12
C LEU A 204 -4.75 -11.48 13.24
N ASP A 205 -4.52 -11.07 14.49
CA ASP A 205 -5.29 -11.61 15.61
C ASP A 205 -6.76 -11.16 15.57
N ARG A 206 -7.58 -11.81 16.40
CA ARG A 206 -9.01 -11.50 16.53
C ARG A 206 -9.27 -10.02 16.82
N LYS A 207 -8.46 -9.38 17.67
CA LYS A 207 -8.64 -7.97 18.06
C LYS A 207 -8.38 -7.03 16.87
N ARG A 208 -7.35 -7.32 16.08
CA ARG A 208 -7.02 -6.60 14.84
C ARG A 208 -8.10 -6.80 13.78
N ARG A 209 -8.60 -8.03 13.60
CA ARG A 209 -9.73 -8.30 12.69
C ARG A 209 -10.99 -7.55 13.09
N LEU A 210 -11.33 -7.54 14.39
CA LEU A 210 -12.46 -6.78 14.93
C LEU A 210 -12.38 -5.30 14.58
N HIS A 211 -11.19 -4.70 14.74
CA HIS A 211 -10.96 -3.30 14.36
C HIS A 211 -11.19 -3.07 12.87
N ILE A 212 -10.63 -3.92 12.02
CA ILE A 212 -10.78 -3.83 10.56
C ILE A 212 -12.25 -3.95 10.13
N TRP A 213 -12.98 -4.91 10.71
CA TRP A 213 -14.41 -5.07 10.47
C TRP A 213 -15.19 -3.80 10.82
N ARG A 214 -14.97 -3.25 12.02
CA ARG A 214 -15.61 -2.00 12.44
C ARG A 214 -15.34 -0.87 11.46
N GLN A 215 -14.09 -0.69 11.02
CA GLN A 215 -13.73 0.37 10.10
C GLN A 215 -14.42 0.23 8.74
N PHE A 216 -14.41 -0.95 8.14
CA PHE A 216 -15.06 -1.13 6.84
C PHE A 216 -16.58 -1.05 6.93
N LEU A 217 -17.20 -1.55 8.01
CA LEU A 217 -18.63 -1.43 8.22
C LEU A 217 -19.06 0.03 8.46
N LEU A 218 -18.28 0.80 9.22
CA LEU A 218 -18.52 2.24 9.40
C LEU A 218 -18.40 3.00 8.07
N ALA A 219 -17.38 2.69 7.27
CA ALA A 219 -17.21 3.30 5.94
C ALA A 219 -18.36 2.93 4.99
N ALA A 220 -18.86 1.69 5.04
CA ALA A 220 -20.01 1.26 4.26
C ALA A 220 -21.30 2.00 4.66
N ARG A 221 -21.46 2.36 5.93
CA ARG A 221 -22.58 3.20 6.41
C ARG A 221 -22.49 4.65 5.95
N ALA A 222 -21.28 5.16 5.72
CA ALA A 222 -21.02 6.55 5.38
C ALA A 222 -21.20 6.90 3.89
N LEU A 223 -21.56 5.94 3.03
CA LEU A 223 -21.77 6.21 1.60
C LEU A 223 -23.17 6.79 1.32
N PRO A 224 -23.25 7.99 0.71
CA PRO A 224 -24.51 8.57 0.22
C PRO A 224 -24.74 8.14 -1.23
N ASN A 225 -26.00 7.90 -1.63
CA ASN A 225 -26.51 8.25 -2.97
C ASN A 225 -28.01 8.01 -3.07
N THR A 226 -28.77 8.92 -2.45
CA THR A 226 -30.06 9.51 -2.85
C THR A 226 -30.60 10.21 -1.61
N GLU A 227 -31.13 11.44 -1.74
CA GLU A 227 -31.71 12.16 -0.60
C GLU A 227 -32.83 11.35 0.10
N GLU A 228 -33.44 10.41 -0.63
CA GLU A 228 -34.44 9.47 -0.11
C GLU A 228 -33.85 8.45 0.89
N VAL A 229 -32.59 8.01 0.72
CA VAL A 229 -31.92 7.08 1.65
C VAL A 229 -31.53 7.79 2.96
N ARG A 230 -31.30 9.12 2.93
CA ARG A 230 -31.07 9.92 4.14
C ARG A 230 -32.31 10.05 5.02
N ALA A 231 -33.51 9.97 4.46
CA ALA A 231 -34.75 9.98 5.24
C ALA A 231 -35.03 8.64 5.96
N ALA A 232 -34.36 7.55 5.55
CA ALA A 232 -34.37 6.26 6.25
C ALA A 232 -33.30 6.14 7.36
N VAL A 233 -32.52 7.21 7.62
CA VAL A 233 -31.40 7.21 8.58
C VAL A 233 -31.86 7.28 10.05
N THR A 234 -33.16 7.38 10.29
CA THR A 234 -33.73 7.27 11.64
C THR A 234 -34.53 6.00 11.78
N GLN A 235 -33.86 4.85 11.93
CA GLN A 235 -34.10 3.83 12.97
C GLN A 235 -33.36 2.52 12.63
N GLU A 236 -32.74 1.96 13.67
CA GLU A 236 -32.25 0.58 13.82
C GLU A 236 -30.92 0.17 13.16
N HIS A 237 -29.96 -0.15 14.06
CA HIS A 237 -28.72 -0.84 13.76
C HIS A 237 -29.04 -2.30 13.38
N TYR A 238 -28.71 -2.74 12.17
CA TYR A 238 -28.90 -4.15 11.78
C TYR A 238 -27.76 -5.10 12.18
N LEU A 239 -26.59 -4.55 12.55
CA LEU A 239 -25.48 -5.33 13.10
C LEU A 239 -25.24 -4.85 14.52
N SER A 240 -25.46 -5.75 15.47
CA SER A 240 -25.12 -5.60 16.88
C SER A 240 -23.60 -5.68 17.08
N ASP A 241 -23.11 -5.23 18.23
CA ASP A 241 -21.70 -5.46 18.59
C ASP A 241 -21.37 -6.97 18.66
N GLU A 242 -22.35 -7.82 19.01
CA GLU A 242 -22.21 -9.27 19.01
C GLU A 242 -21.99 -9.83 17.60
N ASP A 243 -22.69 -9.31 16.59
CA ASP A 243 -22.50 -9.71 15.19
C ASP A 243 -21.08 -9.39 14.72
N VAL A 244 -20.57 -8.20 15.07
CA VAL A 244 -19.22 -7.77 14.67
C VAL A 244 -18.15 -8.59 15.42
N LEU A 245 -18.42 -8.99 16.67
CA LEU A 245 -17.57 -9.93 17.40
C LEU A 245 -17.55 -11.30 16.73
N ALA A 246 -18.69 -11.81 16.25
CA ALA A 246 -18.77 -13.07 15.50
C ALA A 246 -18.01 -13.00 14.17
N LEU A 247 -18.10 -11.87 13.44
CA LEU A 247 -17.34 -11.66 12.21
C LEU A 247 -15.81 -11.68 12.42
N ALA A 248 -15.34 -11.27 13.60
CA ALA A 248 -13.92 -11.27 13.92
C ALA A 248 -13.34 -12.68 14.18
N GLU A 249 -14.19 -13.68 14.39
CA GLU A 249 -13.75 -15.08 14.56
C GLU A 249 -13.22 -15.68 13.25
N TYR A 250 -13.77 -15.28 12.11
CA TYR A 250 -13.31 -15.75 10.80
C TYR A 250 -11.85 -15.34 10.57
N ASP A 251 -11.02 -16.30 10.18
CA ASP A 251 -9.59 -16.08 9.93
C ASP A 251 -9.34 -15.46 8.55
N LEU A 252 -9.76 -14.21 8.41
CA LEU A 252 -9.70 -13.45 7.16
C LEU A 252 -8.66 -12.33 7.27
N ASN A 253 -7.89 -12.13 6.19
CA ASN A 253 -7.01 -10.96 6.08
C ASN A 253 -7.79 -9.68 5.73
N GLY A 254 -7.18 -8.51 5.93
CA GLY A 254 -7.85 -7.22 5.74
C GLY A 254 -8.36 -6.98 4.31
N ARG A 255 -7.67 -7.52 3.29
CA ARG A 255 -8.13 -7.44 1.88
C ARG A 255 -9.41 -8.25 1.68
N VAL A 256 -9.47 -9.46 2.23
CA VAL A 256 -10.66 -10.30 2.16
C VAL A 256 -11.83 -9.66 2.91
N ILE A 257 -11.61 -9.14 4.12
CA ILE A 257 -12.65 -8.42 4.88
C ILE A 257 -13.22 -7.24 4.09
N LYS A 258 -12.34 -6.40 3.50
CA LYS A 258 -12.76 -5.28 2.64
C LYS A 258 -13.64 -5.73 1.48
N ASN A 259 -13.26 -6.83 0.81
CA ASN A 259 -14.01 -7.37 -0.30
C ASN A 259 -15.37 -7.92 0.16
N VAL A 260 -15.41 -8.63 1.30
CA VAL A 260 -16.64 -9.14 1.87
C VAL A 260 -17.63 -8.00 2.15
N VAL A 261 -17.19 -6.94 2.83
CA VAL A 261 -18.05 -5.79 3.15
C VAL A 261 -18.57 -5.11 1.88
N ARG A 262 -17.70 -4.86 0.89
CA ARG A 262 -18.09 -4.21 -0.37
C ARG A 262 -19.08 -5.05 -1.18
N THR A 263 -18.86 -6.35 -1.29
CA THR A 263 -19.76 -7.24 -2.01
C THR A 263 -21.10 -7.38 -1.28
N ALA A 264 -21.07 -7.54 0.05
CA ALA A 264 -22.29 -7.59 0.86
C ALA A 264 -23.08 -6.27 0.76
N GLN A 265 -22.39 -5.13 0.70
CA GLN A 265 -23.03 -3.84 0.46
C GLN A 265 -23.67 -3.76 -0.92
N ALA A 266 -23.00 -4.25 -1.96
CA ALA A 266 -23.58 -4.31 -3.31
C ALA A 266 -24.83 -5.21 -3.37
N LEU A 267 -24.81 -6.36 -2.68
CA LEU A 267 -25.98 -7.24 -2.55
C LEU A 267 -27.14 -6.54 -1.84
N ALA A 268 -26.85 -5.85 -0.74
CA ALA A 268 -27.85 -5.12 0.04
C ALA A 268 -28.49 -3.99 -0.79
N LEU A 269 -27.67 -3.20 -1.49
CA LEU A 269 -28.14 -2.15 -2.40
C LEU A 269 -28.99 -2.72 -3.55
N SER A 270 -28.56 -3.83 -4.16
CA SER A 270 -29.32 -4.51 -5.22
C SER A 270 -30.65 -5.07 -4.73
N ALA A 271 -30.76 -5.40 -3.45
CA ALA A 271 -31.98 -5.91 -2.82
C ALA A 271 -32.84 -4.80 -2.19
N GLU A 272 -32.43 -3.54 -2.32
CA GLU A 272 -33.05 -2.37 -1.66
C GLU A 272 -33.21 -2.56 -0.14
N LYS A 273 -32.24 -3.24 0.47
CA LYS A 273 -32.21 -3.55 1.91
C LYS A 273 -30.99 -2.94 2.58
N PRO A 274 -31.07 -2.62 3.89
CA PRO A 274 -29.87 -2.26 4.63
C PRO A 274 -28.87 -3.42 4.65
N LEU A 275 -27.58 -3.08 4.75
CA LEU A 275 -26.52 -4.07 4.96
C LEU A 275 -26.77 -4.80 6.29
N GLY A 276 -26.79 -6.13 6.24
CA GLY A 276 -27.14 -6.99 7.35
C GLY A 276 -26.34 -8.29 7.31
N MET A 277 -26.47 -9.09 8.37
CA MET A 277 -25.66 -10.29 8.56
C MET A 277 -25.91 -11.35 7.47
N ASP A 278 -27.12 -11.44 6.92
CA ASP A 278 -27.46 -12.35 5.83
C ASP A 278 -26.59 -12.10 4.59
N HIS A 279 -26.39 -10.83 4.22
CA HIS A 279 -25.55 -10.44 3.09
C HIS A 279 -24.07 -10.79 3.35
N LEU A 280 -23.59 -10.54 4.58
CA LEU A 280 -22.21 -10.84 4.97
C LEU A 280 -21.95 -12.34 4.99
N ASN A 281 -22.81 -13.12 5.64
CA ASN A 281 -22.71 -14.58 5.72
C ASN A 281 -22.75 -15.25 4.33
N MET A 282 -23.59 -14.73 3.43
CA MET A 282 -23.63 -15.23 2.04
C MET A 282 -22.27 -15.09 1.36
N VAL A 283 -21.64 -13.90 1.46
CA VAL A 283 -20.35 -13.64 0.83
C VAL A 283 -19.22 -14.40 1.54
N ILE A 284 -19.24 -14.48 2.86
CA ILE A 284 -18.27 -15.26 3.64
C ILE A 284 -18.32 -16.73 3.23
N THR A 285 -19.52 -17.33 3.15
CA THR A 285 -19.70 -18.73 2.76
C THR A 285 -19.09 -19.01 1.38
N VAL A 286 -19.33 -18.14 0.39
CA VAL A 286 -18.74 -18.27 -0.95
C VAL A 286 -17.20 -18.14 -0.89
N THR A 287 -16.72 -17.19 -0.10
CA THR A 287 -15.28 -16.94 0.07
C THR A 287 -14.57 -18.11 0.73
N GLU A 288 -15.13 -18.68 1.80
CA GLU A 288 -14.56 -19.83 2.50
C GLU A 288 -14.50 -21.08 1.62
N LYS A 289 -15.57 -21.34 0.83
CA LYS A 289 -15.56 -22.43 -0.16
C LYS A 289 -14.39 -22.30 -1.14
N PHE A 290 -14.21 -21.10 -1.70
CA PHE A 290 -13.12 -20.81 -2.63
C PHE A 290 -11.73 -20.96 -1.97
N LEU A 291 -11.54 -20.42 -0.76
CA LEU A 291 -10.27 -20.54 -0.03
C LEU A 291 -9.95 -22.00 0.33
N LYS A 292 -10.97 -22.79 0.66
CA LYS A 292 -10.83 -24.22 0.92
C LYS A 292 -10.39 -24.98 -0.34
N GLU A 293 -11.01 -24.72 -1.49
CA GLU A 293 -10.60 -25.32 -2.77
C GLU A 293 -9.13 -25.01 -3.12
N ILE A 294 -8.70 -23.76 -2.95
CA ILE A 294 -7.30 -23.37 -3.20
C ILE A 294 -6.32 -24.09 -2.27
N SER A 295 -6.66 -24.18 -0.98
CA SER A 295 -5.76 -24.83 -0.01
C SER A 295 -5.67 -26.34 -0.25
N GLU A 296 -6.77 -27.00 -0.61
CA GLU A 296 -6.78 -28.41 -1.00
C GLU A 296 -5.99 -28.68 -2.29
N HIS A 297 -6.03 -27.77 -3.28
CA HIS A 297 -5.23 -27.86 -4.49
C HIS A 297 -3.74 -27.63 -4.23
N SER A 298 -3.40 -26.64 -3.40
CA SER A 298 -1.99 -26.32 -3.06
C SER A 298 -1.31 -27.46 -2.30
N LEU A 299 -2.06 -28.18 -1.44
CA LEU A 299 -1.57 -29.36 -0.73
C LEU A 299 -1.34 -30.57 -1.64
N LYS A 300 -2.15 -30.73 -2.69
CA LYS A 300 -1.98 -31.80 -3.69
C LYS A 300 -0.79 -31.56 -4.63
N GLU A 301 -0.48 -30.31 -4.95
CA GLU A 301 0.70 -29.98 -5.76
C GLU A 301 2.01 -30.04 -4.96
N GLY A 302 1.97 -29.73 -3.65
CA GLY A 302 3.15 -29.78 -2.77
C GLY A 302 3.60 -31.18 -2.35
N THR A 303 2.75 -32.20 -2.51
CA THR A 303 3.06 -33.61 -2.18
C THR A 303 3.51 -34.43 -3.39
N GLY A 304 3.59 -33.80 -4.58
CA GLY A 304 3.96 -34.44 -5.85
C GLY A 304 5.38 -34.18 -6.34
N ARG A 305 6.33 -33.79 -5.47
CA ARG A 305 7.75 -33.62 -5.81
C ARG A 305 8.66 -34.37 -4.84
#